data_AF-A0A1G1YEZ3-F1
#
_entry.id   AF-A0A1G1YEZ3-F1
#
_cell.length_a   1.000
_cell.length_b   1.000
_cell.length_c   1.000
_cell.angle_alpha   90.00
_cell.angle_beta   90.00
_cell.angle_gamma   90.00
#
_symmetry.space_group_name_H-M   'P 1'
#
loop_
_entity.id
_entity.type
_entity.pdbx_description
1 polymer ?
#
loop_
_entity_poly.entity_id
_entity_poly.type
_entity_poly.pdbx_seq_one_letter_code
_entity_poly.pdbx_strand_id
1 'polypeptide(L)'
;MIVWGVGKQGFLERPWRGWGWENFNVPFNKYFNPAITRDIGSQPWYDRAHNTIVEIAVATGIFGSLAYFALFGWAISLVWRGQKTNQFSFSAGLLLTTLLLVYFLQNLFVFDTLMS
;
A
#
# COMPACT_ATOMS: atom_id res chain seq x y z
N MET A 1 0.91 -16.79 0.37
CA MET A 1 1.14 -16.42 1.78
C MET A 1 2.62 -16.22 2.16
N ILE A 2 3.60 -16.41 1.26
CA ILE A 2 5.04 -16.25 1.57
C ILE A 2 5.49 -14.77 1.51
N VAL A 3 5.03 -14.03 0.49
CA VAL A 3 5.42 -12.63 0.25
C VAL A 3 4.98 -11.68 1.39
N TRP A 4 3.84 -11.95 2.02
CA TRP A 4 3.33 -11.16 3.15
C TRP A 4 4.18 -11.35 4.41
N GLY A 5 4.70 -12.56 4.65
CA GLY A 5 5.59 -12.84 5.78
C GLY A 5 6.94 -12.13 5.63
N VAL A 6 7.49 -12.17 4.41
CA VAL A 6 8.70 -11.44 4.04
C VAL A 6 8.50 -9.92 4.14
N GLY A 7 7.37 -9.39 3.66
CA GLY A 7 7.04 -7.98 3.79
C GLY A 7 6.94 -7.53 5.25
N LYS A 8 6.33 -8.34 6.12
CA LYS A 8 6.29 -8.08 7.56
C LYS A 8 7.70 -8.03 8.17
N GLN A 9 8.57 -8.97 7.83
CA GLN A 9 9.96 -8.99 8.32
C GLN A 9 10.76 -7.78 7.81
N GLY A 10 10.62 -7.44 6.53
CA GLY A 10 11.25 -6.26 5.94
C GLY A 10 10.81 -4.95 6.61
N PHE A 11 9.51 -4.80 6.90
CA PHE A 11 9.00 -3.65 7.67
C PHE A 11 9.57 -3.60 9.08
N LEU A 12 9.56 -4.72 9.81
CA LEU A 12 10.06 -4.78 11.20
C LEU A 12 11.56 -4.48 11.31
N GLU A 13 12.36 -4.75 10.27
CA GLU A 13 13.78 -4.40 10.25
C GLU A 13 14.00 -2.89 10.11
N ARG A 14 13.21 -2.22 9.26
CA ARG A 14 13.32 -0.77 8.99
C ARG A 14 11.98 -0.06 9.17
N PRO A 15 11.40 -0.04 10.39
CA PRO A 15 10.03 0.40 10.60
C PRO A 15 9.84 1.90 10.40
N TRP A 16 10.90 2.70 10.47
CA TRP A 16 10.80 4.16 10.42
C TRP A 16 10.76 4.70 8.98
N ARG A 17 11.80 4.40 8.19
CA ARG A 17 12.03 4.95 6.85
C ARG A 17 11.89 3.91 5.72
N GLY A 18 11.75 2.63 6.06
CA GLY A 18 11.69 1.55 5.09
C GLY A 18 12.99 1.33 4.32
N TRP A 19 12.85 0.71 3.15
CA TRP A 19 13.94 0.29 2.26
C TRP A 19 14.09 1.17 1.01
N GLY A 20 13.22 2.16 0.83
CA GLY A 20 13.09 2.94 -0.40
C GLY A 20 12.13 2.29 -1.41
N TRP A 21 11.59 3.12 -2.32
CA TRP A 21 10.74 2.65 -3.42
C TRP A 21 11.52 1.71 -4.34
N GLU A 22 10.82 0.73 -4.92
CA GLU A 22 11.37 -0.28 -5.85
C GLU A 22 12.50 -1.16 -5.26
N ASN A 23 12.74 -1.09 -3.94
CA ASN A 23 13.76 -1.87 -3.24
C ASN A 23 13.18 -3.07 -2.48
N PHE A 24 11.95 -3.52 -2.81
CA PHE A 24 11.33 -4.68 -2.16
C PHE A 24 12.11 -5.98 -2.38
N ASN A 25 12.87 -6.05 -3.47
CA ASN A 25 13.79 -7.15 -3.77
C ASN A 25 14.86 -7.36 -2.68
N VAL A 26 15.27 -6.32 -1.95
CA VAL A 26 16.30 -6.41 -0.90
C VAL A 26 15.83 -7.23 0.30
N PRO A 27 14.74 -6.87 1.01
CA PRO A 27 14.20 -7.70 2.08
C PRO A 27 13.67 -9.03 1.52
N PHE A 28 13.19 -9.08 0.27
CA PHE A 28 12.79 -10.33 -0.35
C PHE A 28 13.95 -11.32 -0.44
N ASN A 29 15.08 -10.96 -1.05
CA ASN A 29 16.25 -11.83 -1.14
C ASN A 29 16.85 -12.19 0.23
N LYS A 30 16.70 -11.31 1.23
CA LYS A 30 17.22 -11.54 2.58
C LYS A 30 16.40 -12.56 3.39
N TYR A 31 15.07 -12.51 3.25
CA TYR A 31 14.15 -13.31 4.07
C TYR A 31 13.51 -14.47 3.30
N PHE A 32 13.64 -14.51 1.98
CA PHE A 32 13.18 -15.61 1.15
C PHE A 32 14.11 -16.83 1.31
N ASN A 33 13.56 -17.93 1.81
CA ASN A 33 14.28 -19.19 1.90
C ASN A 33 14.11 -19.99 0.59
N PRO A 34 15.17 -20.19 -0.23
CA PRO A 34 15.08 -20.93 -1.49
C PRO A 34 14.72 -22.41 -1.31
N ALA A 35 14.78 -22.96 -0.09
CA ALA A 35 14.30 -24.31 0.20
C ALA A 35 12.78 -24.48 -0.04
N ILE A 36 12.01 -23.40 -0.05
CA ILE A 36 10.56 -23.42 -0.32
C ILE A 36 10.27 -23.59 -1.83
N THR A 37 11.24 -23.32 -2.70
CA THR A 37 11.08 -23.33 -4.17
C THR A 37 11.52 -24.64 -4.83
N ARG A 38 11.98 -25.64 -4.06
CA ARG A 38 12.47 -26.91 -4.63
C ARG A 38 11.42 -27.73 -5.39
N ASP A 39 10.12 -27.46 -5.20
CA ASP A 39 9.05 -28.28 -5.77
C ASP A 39 8.23 -27.63 -6.89
N ILE A 40 8.48 -26.38 -7.30
CA ILE A 40 7.62 -25.73 -8.31
C ILE A 40 8.49 -24.88 -9.23
N GLY A 41 8.50 -25.21 -10.52
CA GLY A 41 9.22 -24.51 -11.60
C GLY A 41 8.76 -23.08 -11.88
N SER A 42 8.32 -22.34 -10.87
CA SER A 42 8.06 -20.90 -10.93
C SER A 42 9.28 -20.16 -10.36
N GLN A 43 10.00 -19.45 -11.22
CA GLN A 43 11.01 -18.50 -10.76
C GLN A 43 10.31 -17.44 -9.89
N PRO A 44 10.62 -17.32 -8.59
CA PRO A 44 9.94 -16.38 -7.72
C PRO A 44 10.60 -15.01 -7.85
N TRP A 45 10.53 -14.42 -9.05
CA TRP A 45 10.79 -12.98 -9.21
C TRP A 45 9.57 -12.24 -8.68
N TYR A 46 9.50 -12.06 -7.36
CA TYR A 46 8.53 -11.17 -6.73
C TYR A 46 9.16 -9.79 -6.62
N ASP A 47 9.06 -9.03 -7.70
CA ASP A 47 9.41 -7.62 -7.80
C ASP A 47 8.54 -6.73 -6.90
N ARG A 48 7.31 -7.16 -6.57
CA ARG A 48 6.39 -6.44 -5.67
C ARG A 48 5.63 -7.35 -4.71
N ALA A 49 5.34 -6.85 -3.51
CA ALA A 49 4.24 -7.39 -2.72
C ALA A 49 2.94 -7.01 -3.44
N HIS A 50 2.12 -7.98 -3.86
CA HIS A 50 0.82 -7.73 -4.50
C HIS A 50 -0.22 -7.11 -3.53
N ASN A 51 0.18 -6.09 -2.79
CA ASN A 51 -0.60 -5.29 -1.86
C ASN A 51 0.13 -3.94 -1.67
N THR A 52 -0.48 -2.86 -2.13
CA THR A 52 0.10 -1.51 -2.13
C THR A 52 0.43 -1.02 -0.73
N ILE A 53 -0.33 -1.43 0.30
CA ILE A 53 -0.04 -1.04 1.69
C ILE A 53 1.23 -1.71 2.20
N VAL A 54 1.42 -3.01 1.91
CA VAL A 54 2.65 -3.71 2.28
C VAL A 54 3.84 -3.12 1.55
N GLU A 55 3.68 -2.78 0.27
CA GLU A 55 4.73 -2.11 -0.51
C GLU A 55 5.10 -0.75 0.08
N ILE A 56 4.12 0.12 0.36
CA ILE A 56 4.34 1.43 1.01
C ILE A 56 5.00 1.24 2.36
N ALA A 57 4.52 0.30 3.19
CA ALA A 57 5.08 0.06 4.52
C ALA A 57 6.55 -0.38 4.44
N VAL A 58 6.89 -1.32 3.55
CA VAL A 58 8.28 -1.77 3.39
C VAL A 58 9.15 -0.69 2.76
N ALA A 59 8.65 0.05 1.77
CA ALA A 59 9.40 1.08 1.07
C ALA A 59 9.67 2.32 1.95
N THR A 60 8.67 2.76 2.70
CA THR A 60 8.70 4.08 3.37
C THR A 60 8.64 4.02 4.90
N GLY A 61 8.36 2.84 5.46
CA GLY A 61 8.14 2.68 6.90
C GLY A 61 6.88 3.40 7.38
N ILE A 62 6.79 3.59 8.70
CA ILE A 62 5.64 4.16 9.39
C ILE A 62 5.36 5.58 8.95
N PHE A 63 6.38 6.38 8.62
CA PHE A 63 6.17 7.78 8.23
C PHE A 63 5.44 7.89 6.89
N GLY A 64 5.86 7.13 5.87
CA GLY A 64 5.16 7.15 4.60
C GLY A 64 3.81 6.44 4.66
N SER A 65 3.67 5.35 5.44
CA SER A 65 2.36 4.75 5.70
C SER A 65 1.39 5.74 6.36
N LEU A 66 1.80 6.43 7.42
CA LEU A 66 0.97 7.43 8.08
C LEU A 66 0.62 8.60 7.15
N ALA A 67 1.57 9.08 6.36
CA ALA A 67 1.31 10.12 5.36
C ALA A 67 0.26 9.66 4.32
N TYR A 68 0.37 8.42 3.84
CA TYR A 68 -0.59 7.82 2.92
C TYR A 68 -2.00 7.78 3.51
N PHE A 69 -2.18 7.24 4.73
CA PHE A 69 -3.48 7.21 5.39
C PHE A 69 -4.00 8.62 5.73
N ALA A 70 -3.12 9.52 6.14
CA ALA A 70 -3.47 10.90 6.44
C ALA A 70 -3.99 11.63 5.20
N LEU A 71 -3.48 11.34 4.01
CA LEU A 71 -3.97 11.92 2.76
C LEU A 71 -5.43 11.54 2.51
N PHE A 72 -5.80 10.27 2.64
CA PHE A 72 -7.19 9.84 2.51
C PHE A 72 -8.09 10.43 3.60
N GLY A 73 -7.65 10.37 4.86
CA GLY A 73 -8.39 10.95 5.98
C GLY A 73 -8.60 12.46 5.83
N TRP A 74 -7.58 13.18 5.39
CA TRP A 74 -7.67 14.61 5.14
C TRP A 74 -8.61 14.90 3.96
N ALA A 75 -8.45 14.23 2.83
CA ALA A 75 -9.34 14.40 1.66
C ALA A 75 -10.82 14.20 2.04
N ILE A 76 -11.14 13.12 2.76
CA ILE A 76 -12.48 12.86 3.29
C ILE A 76 -12.91 14.00 4.21
N SER A 77 -12.07 14.42 5.16
CA SER A 77 -12.41 15.51 6.08
C SER A 77 -12.74 16.83 5.37
N LEU A 78 -12.06 17.15 4.26
CA LEU A 78 -12.32 18.35 3.45
C LEU A 78 -13.68 18.27 2.76
N VAL A 79 -14.04 17.10 2.23
CA VAL A 79 -15.36 16.87 1.63
C VAL A 79 -16.48 17.15 2.64
N TRP A 80 -16.38 16.58 3.84
CA TRP A 80 -17.39 16.77 4.89
C TRP A 80 -17.40 18.19 5.48
N ARG A 81 -16.25 18.87 5.54
CA ARG A 81 -16.18 20.30 5.89
C ARG A 81 -16.85 21.16 4.82
N GLY A 82 -16.60 20.88 3.54
CA GLY A 82 -17.21 21.58 2.41
C GLY A 82 -18.74 21.46 2.40
N GLN A 83 -19.27 20.28 2.76
CA GLN A 83 -20.71 20.10 2.96
C GLN A 83 -21.28 20.99 4.07
N LYS A 84 -20.61 21.07 5.24
CA LYS A 84 -21.04 21.94 6.34
C LYS A 84 -21.07 23.42 5.95
N THR A 85 -20.20 23.82 5.02
CA THR A 85 -20.14 25.19 4.48
C THR A 85 -21.01 25.40 3.24
N ASN A 86 -21.91 24.47 2.90
CA ASN A 86 -22.76 24.49 1.69
C ASN A 86 -21.98 24.62 0.36
N GLN A 87 -20.70 24.25 0.32
CA GLN A 87 -19.91 24.22 -0.92
C GLN A 87 -20.21 22.97 -1.76
N PHE A 88 -20.65 21.90 -1.11
CA PHE A 88 -21.06 20.65 -1.75
C PHE A 88 -22.44 20.23 -1.26
N SER A 89 -23.24 19.64 -2.15
CA SER A 89 -24.45 18.94 -1.75
C SER A 89 -24.11 17.68 -0.95
N PHE A 90 -25.07 17.22 -0.14
CA PHE A 90 -24.92 15.97 0.60
C PHE A 90 -24.60 14.78 -0.34
N SER A 91 -25.33 14.68 -1.45
CA SER A 91 -25.12 13.63 -2.46
C SER A 91 -23.73 13.69 -3.08
N ALA A 92 -23.22 14.89 -3.39
CA ALA A 92 -21.88 15.06 -3.95
C ALA A 92 -20.78 14.59 -2.98
N GLY A 93 -20.86 14.98 -1.71
CA GLY A 93 -19.85 14.53 -0.75
C GLY A 93 -19.96 13.05 -0.38
N LEU A 94 -21.16 12.46 -0.44
CA LEU A 94 -21.32 11.00 -0.32
C LEU A 94 -20.64 10.28 -1.50
N LEU A 95 -20.88 10.74 -2.74
CA LEU A 95 -20.26 10.18 -3.93
C LEU A 95 -18.72 10.29 -3.89
N LEU A 96 -18.18 11.45 -3.53
CA LEU A 96 -16.72 11.66 -3.42
C LEU A 96 -16.11 10.79 -2.32
N THR A 97 -16.75 10.69 -1.16
CA THR A 97 -16.28 9.83 -0.07
C THR A 97 -16.28 8.36 -0.49
N THR A 98 -17.36 7.89 -1.12
CA THR A 98 -17.46 6.52 -1.63
C THR A 98 -16.37 6.23 -2.67
N LEU A 99 -16.13 7.15 -3.61
CA LEU A 99 -15.10 7.00 -4.63
C LEU A 99 -13.70 6.87 -4.00
N LEU A 100 -13.38 7.74 -3.03
CA LEU A 100 -12.10 7.69 -2.30
C LEU A 100 -11.93 6.36 -1.53
N LEU A 101 -12.97 5.90 -0.85
CA LEU A 101 -12.94 4.64 -0.10
C LEU A 101 -12.83 3.42 -1.02
N VAL A 102 -13.57 3.39 -2.12
CA VAL A 102 -13.51 2.30 -3.10
C VAL A 102 -12.13 2.22 -3.73
N TYR A 103 -11.55 3.36 -4.14
CA TYR A 103 -10.19 3.40 -4.67
C TYR A 103 -9.14 2.96 -3.63
N PHE A 104 -9.27 3.42 -2.38
CA PHE A 104 -8.40 2.96 -1.31
C PHE A 104 -8.49 1.44 -1.08
N LEU A 105 -9.70 0.87 -1.09
CA LEU A 105 -9.92 -0.56 -0.93
C LEU A 105 -9.41 -1.35 -2.14
N GLN A 106 -9.58 -0.83 -3.35
CA GLN A 106 -9.00 -1.41 -4.56
C GLN A 106 -7.49 -1.53 -4.43
N ASN A 107 -6.82 -0.49 -3.92
CA ASN A 107 -5.37 -0.49 -3.70
C ASN A 107 -4.87 -1.55 -2.71
N LEU A 108 -5.76 -2.22 -1.95
CA LEU A 108 -5.39 -3.37 -1.11
C LEU A 108 -5.15 -4.64 -1.92
N PHE A 109 -5.80 -4.78 -3.07
CA PHE A 109 -5.85 -6.01 -3.85
C PHE A 109 -5.28 -5.87 -5.26
N VAL A 110 -5.30 -4.66 -5.80
CA VAL A 110 -4.82 -4.31 -7.14
C VAL A 110 -3.79 -3.20 -6.99
N PHE A 111 -2.69 -3.31 -7.73
CA PHE A 111 -1.66 -2.27 -7.81
C PHE A 111 -1.97 -1.32 -8.97
N ASP A 112 -1.69 -0.03 -8.77
CA ASP A 112 -1.70 0.94 -9.87
C ASP A 112 -0.51 0.66 -10.80
N THR A 113 -0.80 0.43 -12.08
CA THR A 113 0.21 0.34 -13.14
C THR A 113 0.28 1.70 -13.84
N LEU A 114 1.38 2.42 -13.68
CA LEU A 114 1.61 3.68 -14.42
C LEU A 114 2.11 3.44 -15.86
N MET A 115 2.22 2.18 -16.31
CA MET A 115 2.67 1.82 -17.65
C MET A 115 1.90 0.60 -18.17
N SER A 116 1.24 0.78 -19.32
CA SER A 116 0.96 -0.26 -20.32
C SER A 116 2.08 -0.28 -21.35
#